data_AF-A0A061QYV9-F1
#
_entry.id   AF-A0A061QYV9-F1
#
_cell.length_a   1.000
_cell.length_b   1.000
_cell.length_c   1.000
_cell.angle_alpha   90.00
_cell.angle_beta   90.00
_cell.angle_gamma   90.00
#
_symmetry.space_group_name_H-M   'P 1'
#
loop_
_entity.id
_entity.type
_entity.pdbx_description
1 polymer ?
#
loop_
_entity_poly.entity_id
_entity_poly.type
_entity_poly.pdbx_seq_one_letter_code
_entity_poly.pdbx_strand_id
1 'polypeptide(L)'
;YKWRTRRAVNEEEMLADLPSSLQLDIRLFMCARHMRSVPLFADAPPGVMHALVGHVKLETYMEGDFIATEGSPAEQMFFVQAGIVEVRNSDETIQHLT
;
A
#
# COMPACT_ATOMS: atom_id res chain seq x y z
N TYR A 1 -22.98 -1.60 -8.86
CA TYR A 1 -22.87 -0.94 -7.55
C TYR A 1 -21.39 -0.56 -7.37
N LYS A 2 -20.98 0.58 -7.94
CA LYS A 2 -19.56 0.95 -8.15
C LYS A 2 -19.33 2.48 -8.10
N TRP A 3 -20.25 3.25 -7.50
CA TRP A 3 -20.34 4.69 -7.78
C TRP A 3 -20.55 5.62 -6.58
N ARG A 4 -20.49 5.13 -5.35
CA ARG A 4 -20.75 5.99 -4.18
C ARG A 4 -19.89 5.59 -3.00
N THR A 5 -18.60 5.87 -3.10
CA THR A 5 -17.76 6.43 -2.02
C THR A 5 -16.40 6.74 -2.66
N ARG A 6 -16.06 8.03 -2.73
CA ARG A 6 -14.76 8.65 -3.03
C ARG A 6 -13.77 7.85 -3.90
N ARG A 7 -13.60 8.32 -5.15
CA ARG A 7 -12.41 8.07 -6.00
C ARG A 7 -11.93 6.60 -5.96
N ALA A 8 -12.64 5.71 -6.64
CA ALA A 8 -11.98 4.59 -7.32
C ALA A 8 -11.19 5.18 -8.49
N VAL A 9 -10.22 6.02 -8.17
CA VAL A 9 -9.32 6.59 -9.13
C VAL A 9 -8.18 5.60 -9.18
N ASN A 10 -8.14 4.83 -10.25
CA ASN A 10 -7.02 3.98 -10.53
C ASN A 10 -5.80 4.90 -10.69
N GLU A 11 -4.97 5.01 -9.65
CA GLU A 11 -3.82 5.90 -9.66
C GLU A 11 -2.84 5.52 -10.78
N GLU A 12 -2.81 4.24 -11.19
CA GLU A 12 -2.09 3.84 -12.38
C GLU A 12 -2.65 4.50 -13.65
N GLU A 13 -3.98 4.60 -13.81
CA GLU A 13 -4.58 5.33 -14.93
C GLU A 13 -4.33 6.83 -14.85
N MET A 14 -4.34 7.43 -13.64
CA MET A 14 -3.99 8.86 -13.49
C MET A 14 -2.53 9.14 -13.85
N LEU A 15 -1.65 8.23 -13.47
CA LEU A 15 -0.22 8.39 -13.66
C LEU A 15 0.22 7.98 -15.07
N ALA A 16 -0.57 7.18 -15.79
CA ALA A 16 -0.23 6.68 -17.13
C ALA A 16 0.06 7.78 -18.15
N ASP A 17 -0.62 8.92 -18.07
CA ASP A 17 -0.44 10.05 -18.99
C ASP A 17 0.81 10.90 -18.67
N LEU A 18 1.47 10.66 -17.53
CA LEU A 18 2.65 11.40 -17.11
C LEU A 18 3.94 10.71 -17.58
N PRO A 19 5.02 11.47 -17.84
CA PRO A 19 6.35 10.90 -18.05
C PRO A 19 6.79 10.03 -16.85
N SER A 20 7.51 8.95 -17.13
CA SER A 20 7.94 7.98 -16.11
C SER A 20 8.74 8.59 -14.95
N SER A 21 9.51 9.64 -15.20
CA SER A 21 10.22 10.40 -14.15
C SER A 21 9.26 11.08 -13.17
N LEU A 22 8.21 11.74 -13.68
CA LEU A 22 7.20 12.39 -12.85
C LEU A 22 6.30 11.39 -12.14
N GLN A 23 5.97 10.26 -12.78
CA GLN A 23 5.25 9.18 -12.10
C GLN A 23 6.04 8.68 -10.88
N LEU A 24 7.35 8.48 -11.05
CA LEU A 24 8.21 7.99 -10.00
C LEU A 24 8.35 9.02 -8.86
N ASP A 25 8.50 10.30 -9.17
CA ASP A 25 8.56 11.37 -8.16
C ASP A 25 7.25 11.48 -7.37
N ILE A 26 6.09 11.38 -8.03
CA ILE A 26 4.79 11.41 -7.35
C ILE A 26 4.62 10.18 -6.45
N ARG A 27 4.95 8.98 -6.94
CA ARG A 27 4.90 7.75 -6.13
C ARG A 27 5.85 7.83 -4.94
N LEU A 28 7.03 8.41 -5.11
CA LEU A 28 8.00 8.67 -4.03
C LEU A 28 7.40 9.59 -2.99
N PHE A 29 6.84 10.72 -3.41
CA PHE A 29 6.24 11.68 -2.50
C PHE A 29 5.10 11.05 -1.68
N MET A 30 4.23 10.26 -2.32
CA MET A 30 3.10 9.62 -1.66
C MET A 30 3.54 8.49 -0.72
N CYS A 31 4.47 7.64 -1.14
CA CYS A 31 4.84 6.44 -0.39
C CYS A 31 5.98 6.68 0.62
N ALA A 32 6.89 7.62 0.37
CA ALA A 32 8.07 7.82 1.23
C ALA A 32 7.70 8.17 2.67
N ARG A 33 6.60 8.90 2.88
CA ARG A 33 6.13 9.22 4.24
C ARG A 33 5.72 7.95 5.01
N HIS A 34 5.00 7.05 4.35
CA HIS A 34 4.50 5.80 4.95
C HIS A 34 5.61 4.75 5.08
N MET A 35 6.54 4.67 4.11
CA MET A 35 7.69 3.78 4.23
C MET A 35 8.64 4.22 5.33
N ARG A 36 8.91 5.51 5.50
CA ARG A 36 9.78 6.00 6.58
C ARG A 36 9.20 5.83 7.99
N SER A 37 7.87 5.75 8.13
CA SER A 37 7.26 5.44 9.44
C SER A 37 7.41 3.96 9.82
N VAL A 38 7.78 3.10 8.88
CA VAL A 38 8.03 1.69 9.15
C VAL A 38 9.49 1.54 9.61
N PRO A 39 9.75 1.02 10.82
CA PRO A 39 11.10 0.93 11.37
C PRO A 39 12.11 0.22 10.45
N LEU A 40 11.65 -0.74 9.64
CA LEU A 40 12.47 -1.44 8.65
C LEU A 40 13.12 -0.52 7.61
N PHE A 41 12.47 0.60 7.26
CA PHE A 41 12.94 1.54 6.23
C PHE A 41 13.29 2.93 6.78
N ALA A 42 13.27 3.12 8.10
CA ALA A 42 13.55 4.40 8.73
C ALA A 42 14.94 4.94 8.33
N ASP A 43 15.95 4.07 8.31
CA ASP A 43 17.34 4.40 7.95
C ASP A 43 17.73 3.94 6.54
N ALA A 44 16.74 3.63 5.68
CA ALA A 44 17.01 3.17 4.33
C ALA A 44 17.65 4.29 3.48
N PRO A 45 18.78 4.03 2.78
CA PRO A 45 19.39 5.00 1.89
C PRO A 45 18.41 5.49 0.80
N PRO A 46 18.53 6.74 0.31
CA PRO A 46 17.63 7.27 -0.72
C PRO A 46 17.51 6.39 -1.98
N GLY A 47 18.60 5.72 -2.38
CA GLY A 47 18.60 4.79 -3.52
C GLY A 47 17.74 3.55 -3.30
N VAL A 48 17.67 3.04 -2.06
CA VAL A 48 16.80 1.90 -1.70
C VAL A 48 15.34 2.35 -1.73
N MET A 49 15.03 3.53 -1.21
CA MET A 49 13.67 4.09 -1.27
C MET A 49 13.20 4.28 -2.72
N HIS A 50 14.07 4.81 -3.60
CA HIS A 50 13.79 4.91 -5.03
C HIS A 50 13.50 3.56 -5.68
N ALA A 51 14.31 2.54 -5.36
CA ALA A 51 14.12 1.19 -5.89
C ALA A 51 12.81 0.56 -5.39
N LEU A 52 12.47 0.73 -4.11
CA LEU A 52 11.23 0.23 -3.52
C LEU A 52 10.00 0.88 -4.14
N VAL A 53 10.00 2.20 -4.30
CA VAL A 53 8.88 2.95 -4.91
C VAL A 53 8.58 2.47 -6.33
N GLY A 54 9.59 2.05 -7.09
CA GLY A 54 9.39 1.46 -8.42
C GLY A 54 8.60 0.14 -8.40
N HIS A 55 8.58 -0.57 -7.26
CA HIS A 55 7.92 -1.87 -7.09
C HIS A 55 6.64 -1.79 -6.24
N VAL A 56 6.32 -0.62 -5.71
CA VAL A 56 5.10 -0.42 -4.90
C VAL A 56 3.90 -0.27 -5.83
N LYS A 57 2.86 -1.04 -5.52
CA LYS A 57 1.55 -0.92 -6.14
C LYS A 57 0.56 -0.43 -5.11
N LEU A 58 -0.27 0.53 -5.52
CA LEU A 58 -1.38 0.96 -4.69
C LEU A 58 -2.59 0.09 -4.97
N GLU A 59 -3.12 -0.55 -3.94
CA GLU A 59 -4.31 -1.37 -4.04
C GLU A 59 -5.38 -0.86 -3.07
N THR A 60 -6.63 -0.96 -3.49
CA THR A 60 -7.79 -0.54 -2.68
C THR A 60 -8.66 -1.76 -2.42
N TYR A 61 -8.97 -1.97 -1.14
CA TYR A 61 -9.81 -3.06 -0.67
C TYR A 61 -11.10 -2.49 -0.07
N MET A 62 -12.21 -3.19 -0.29
CA MET A 62 -13.51 -2.83 0.28
C MET A 62 -13.71 -3.52 1.62
N GLU A 63 -14.69 -3.03 2.39
CA GLU A 63 -15.11 -3.70 3.62
C GLU A 63 -15.54 -5.15 3.31
N GLY A 64 -14.94 -6.10 4.02
CA GLY A 64 -15.17 -7.54 3.83
C GLY A 64 -14.22 -8.24 2.86
N ASP A 65 -13.36 -7.50 2.14
CA ASP A 65 -12.32 -8.11 1.31
C ASP A 65 -11.20 -8.70 2.18
N PHE A 66 -10.72 -9.89 1.80
CA PHE A 66 -9.58 -10.53 2.44
C PHE A 66 -8.29 -10.14 1.69
N ILE A 67 -7.36 -9.47 2.40
CA ILE A 67 -6.06 -9.05 1.85
C ILE A 67 -5.07 -10.23 1.86
N ALA A 68 -5.04 -11.00 2.96
CA ALA A 68 -4.19 -12.17 3.12
C ALA A 68 -4.92 -13.24 3.96
N THR A 69 -4.66 -14.51 3.66
CA THR A 69 -5.28 -15.66 4.32
C THR A 69 -4.25 -16.57 4.95
N GLU A 70 -4.57 -17.12 6.13
CA GLU A 70 -3.72 -18.10 6.82
C GLU A 70 -3.48 -19.33 5.93
N GLY A 71 -2.23 -19.81 5.90
CA GLY A 71 -1.83 -20.98 5.10
C GLY A 71 -1.47 -20.67 3.64
N SER A 72 -1.70 -19.45 3.17
CA SER A 72 -1.20 -18.99 1.87
C SER A 72 0.28 -18.58 1.97
N PRO A 73 1.09 -18.81 0.92
CA PRO A 73 2.46 -18.32 0.88
C PRO A 73 2.50 -16.79 1.02
N ALA A 74 3.38 -16.29 1.90
CA ALA A 74 3.58 -14.86 2.09
C ALA A 74 4.41 -14.30 0.93
N GLU A 75 3.75 -13.98 -0.18
CA GLU A 75 4.40 -13.49 -1.40
C GLU A 75 4.49 -11.95 -1.46
N GLN A 76 3.71 -11.25 -0.64
CA GLN A 76 3.57 -9.80 -0.70
C GLN A 76 3.62 -9.17 0.69
N MET A 77 4.11 -7.93 0.74
CA MET A 77 4.11 -7.10 1.94
C MET A 77 3.24 -5.87 1.67
N PHE A 78 2.35 -5.56 2.60
CA PHE A 78 1.40 -4.46 2.48
C PHE A 78 1.68 -3.37 3.50
N PHE A 79 1.44 -2.11 3.10
CA PHE A 79 1.42 -0.96 4.00
C PHE A 79 0.04 -0.32 3.97
N VAL A 80 -0.56 -0.10 5.13
CA VAL A 80 -1.86 0.59 5.21
C VAL A 80 -1.62 2.08 5.07
N GLN A 81 -2.01 2.65 3.94
CA GLN A 81 -1.92 4.11 3.72
C GLN A 81 -3.06 4.86 4.41
N ALA A 82 -4.27 4.29 4.36
CA ALA A 82 -5.47 4.81 5.00
C ALA A 82 -6.49 3.69 5.19
N GLY A 83 -7.22 3.73 6.31
CA GLY A 83 -8.20 2.69 6.68
C GLY A 83 -7.75 1.91 7.89
N ILE A 84 -8.48 0.84 8.21
CA ILE A 84 -8.18 -0.07 9.30
C ILE A 84 -8.23 -1.48 8.73
N VAL A 85 -7.20 -2.27 9.01
CA VAL A 85 -7.16 -3.69 8.67
C VAL A 85 -7.30 -4.50 9.94
N GLU A 86 -8.19 -5.49 9.89
CA GLU A 86 -8.40 -6.44 10.98
C GLU A 86 -7.63 -7.73 10.68
N VAL A 87 -6.72 -8.09 11.57
CA VAL A 87 -6.05 -9.40 11.53
C VAL A 87 -6.80 -10.35 12.44
N ARG A 88 -7.32 -11.45 11.87
CA ARG A 88 -7.95 -12.54 12.63
C ARG A 88 -7.03 -13.75 12.63
N ASN A 89 -6.58 -14.14 13.83
CA ASN A 89 -6.01 -15.47 14.04
C ASN A 89 -7.13 -16.43 14.47
N SER A 90 -6.89 -17.73 14.32
CA SER A 90 -7.75 -18.82 14.81
C SER A 90 -8.02 -18.78 16.33
N ASP A 91 -7.29 -17.94 17.08
CA ASP A 91 -7.42 -17.69 18.53
C ASP A 91 -8.26 -16.43 18.87
N GLU A 92 -9.08 -15.92 17.94
CA GLU A 92 -9.99 -14.75 18.11
C GLU A 92 -9.34 -13.40 18.51
N THR A 93 -8.02 -13.29 18.45
CA THR A 93 -7.35 -12.00 18.73
C THR A 93 -7.45 -11.09 17.52
N ILE A 94 -8.25 -10.02 17.63
CA ILE A 94 -8.35 -8.93 16.66
C ILE A 94 -7.24 -7.92 16.95
N GLN A 95 -6.31 -7.73 16.00
CA GLN A 95 -5.35 -6.64 16.02
C GLN A 95 -5.73 -5.59 14.97
N HIS A 96 -5.90 -4.34 15.41
CA HIS A 96 -6.08 -3.20 14.52
C HIS A 96 -4.70 -2.67 14.10
N LEU A 97 -4.40 -2.74 12.80
CA LEU A 97 -3.21 -2.11 12.23
C LEU A 97 -3.62 -0.77 11.61
N THR A 98 -2.94 0.32 12.02
CA THR A 98 -3.08 1.68 11.50
C THR A 98 -1.80 2.12 10.80
#